data_AF-A0A533T5B6-F1
#
_entry.id   AF-A0A533T5B6-F1
#
_cell.length_a   1.000
_cell.length_b   1.000
_cell.length_c   1.000
_cell.angle_alpha   90.00
_cell.angle_beta   90.00
_cell.angle_gamma   90.00
#
_symmetry.space_group_name_H-M   'P 1'
#
loop_
_entity.id
_entity.type
_entity.pdbx_description
1 polymer ?
#
loop_
_entity_poly.entity_id
_entity_poly.type
_entity_poly.pdbx_seq_one_letter_code
_entity_poly.pdbx_strand_id
1 'polypeptide(L)'
;MDNKSNGKLIAVALGGAVLMGALFFGLSFLTGYKVPAENISVILTPLRSFAGWFSLIFCASLIIMGLGKMSSRISDKWFLSFPLSIIAIVAVMFALLWLRPSGILLSTTGRTTTLDGKYIRSVKELTAFLEKPASGIKAKPVPAGFDFAAAKTLTDGRCNKCHTLSSVQDAFRTKYKKTGKVDVVVNRMQTNAGSGITPDEAKSIVIYLENKF
;
A
#
# COMPACT_ATOMS: atom_id res chain seq x y z
N MET A 1 -38.17 -17.35 -24.69
CA MET A 1 -37.55 -16.82 -23.46
C MET A 1 -38.22 -15.49 -23.18
N ASP A 2 -39.04 -15.46 -22.15
CA ASP A 2 -40.17 -14.54 -22.08
C ASP A 2 -39.78 -13.35 -21.21
N ASN A 3 -40.00 -12.12 -21.70
CA ASN A 3 -39.55 -10.87 -21.07
C ASN A 3 -40.01 -10.70 -19.60
N LYS A 4 -41.06 -11.41 -19.18
CA LYS A 4 -41.56 -11.44 -17.80
C LYS A 4 -40.65 -12.21 -16.83
N SER A 5 -39.89 -13.22 -17.28
CA SER A 5 -39.01 -14.01 -16.40
C SER A 5 -37.69 -13.30 -16.10
N ASN A 6 -37.15 -12.56 -17.07
CA ASN A 6 -35.93 -11.76 -16.90
C ASN A 6 -36.11 -10.63 -15.88
N GLY A 7 -37.27 -9.96 -15.88
CA GLY A 7 -37.56 -8.88 -14.90
C GLY A 7 -37.61 -9.38 -13.45
N LYS A 8 -38.19 -10.56 -13.22
CA LYS A 8 -38.20 -11.19 -11.88
C LYS A 8 -36.80 -11.59 -11.42
N LEU A 9 -35.98 -12.10 -12.34
CA LEU A 9 -34.59 -12.46 -12.04
C LEU A 9 -33.74 -11.22 -11.67
N ILE A 10 -33.91 -10.13 -12.42
CA ILE A 10 -33.24 -8.85 -12.16
C ILE A 10 -33.69 -8.27 -10.81
N ALA A 11 -34.99 -8.33 -10.49
CA ALA A 11 -35.51 -7.85 -9.21
C ALA A 11 -34.97 -8.65 -8.02
N VAL A 12 -34.88 -9.98 -8.14
CA VAL A 12 -34.27 -10.85 -7.11
C VAL A 12 -32.78 -10.57 -6.95
N ALA A 13 -32.05 -10.38 -8.06
CA ALA A 13 -30.63 -10.05 -8.02
C ALA A 13 -30.35 -8.68 -7.38
N LEU A 14 -31.12 -7.66 -7.75
CA LEU A 14 -31.02 -6.33 -7.14
C LEU A 14 -31.40 -6.36 -5.65
N GLY A 15 -32.49 -7.04 -5.29
CA GLY A 15 -32.91 -7.20 -3.90
C GLY A 15 -31.87 -7.93 -3.05
N GLY A 16 -31.30 -9.01 -3.57
CA GLY A 16 -30.23 -9.77 -2.92
C GLY A 16 -28.95 -8.94 -2.74
N ALA A 17 -28.55 -8.15 -3.75
CA ALA A 17 -27.37 -7.29 -3.67
C ALA A 17 -27.54 -6.17 -2.63
N VAL A 18 -28.71 -5.54 -2.57
CA VAL A 18 -29.02 -4.50 -1.58
C VAL A 18 -29.04 -5.07 -0.17
N LEU A 19 -29.66 -6.23 0.02
CA LEU A 19 -29.76 -6.87 1.34
C LEU A 19 -28.40 -7.37 1.84
N MET A 20 -27.59 -7.96 0.95
CA MET A 20 -26.21 -8.35 1.26
C MET A 20 -25.32 -7.13 1.56
N GLY A 21 -25.44 -6.05 0.78
CA GLY A 21 -24.71 -4.81 1.04
C GLY A 21 -25.07 -4.19 2.39
N ALA A 22 -26.35 -4.16 2.74
CA ALA A 22 -26.82 -3.66 4.04
C ALA A 22 -26.32 -4.53 5.21
N LEU A 23 -26.36 -5.86 5.08
CA LEU A 23 -25.85 -6.78 6.09
C LEU A 23 -24.33 -6.65 6.29
N PHE A 24 -23.55 -6.61 5.20
CA PHE A 24 -22.10 -6.42 5.27
C PHE A 24 -21.73 -5.05 5.87
N PHE A 25 -22.48 -4.00 5.51
CA PHE A 25 -22.29 -2.68 6.08
C PHE A 25 -22.59 -2.68 7.58
N GLY A 26 -23.70 -3.27 8.02
CA GLY A 26 -24.05 -3.39 9.45
C GLY A 26 -23.05 -4.22 10.25
N LEU A 27 -22.63 -5.38 9.73
CA LEU A 27 -21.60 -6.23 10.34
C LEU A 27 -20.24 -5.52 10.48
N SER A 28 -19.92 -4.59 9.57
CA SER A 28 -18.69 -3.80 9.65
C SER A 28 -18.68 -2.87 10.88
N PHE A 29 -19.83 -2.37 11.33
CA PHE A 29 -19.91 -1.58 12.57
C PHE A 29 -19.87 -2.46 13.83
N LEU A 30 -20.52 -3.63 13.80
CA LEU A 30 -20.53 -4.58 14.92
C LEU A 30 -19.14 -5.19 15.22
N THR A 31 -18.29 -5.30 14.21
CA THR A 31 -16.93 -5.85 14.34
C THR A 31 -15.90 -4.83 14.86
N GLY A 32 -16.33 -3.60 15.18
CA GLY A 32 -15.44 -2.57 15.73
C GLY A 32 -14.42 -2.04 14.71
N TYR A 33 -14.78 -2.02 13.43
CA TYR A 33 -13.91 -1.58 12.35
C TYR A 33 -13.35 -0.17 12.60
N LYS A 34 -12.01 -0.06 12.67
CA LYS A 34 -11.30 1.22 12.72
C LYS A 34 -10.71 1.54 11.34
N VAL A 35 -10.98 2.75 10.86
CA VAL A 35 -10.33 3.26 9.65
C VAL A 35 -8.81 3.40 9.87
N PRO A 36 -7.99 3.06 8.88
CA PRO A 36 -6.53 3.05 9.03
C PRO A 36 -5.90 4.44 9.14
N ALA A 37 -6.65 5.52 8.87
CA ALA A 37 -6.19 6.89 9.03
C ALA A 37 -7.36 7.84 9.38
N GLU A 38 -7.09 8.87 10.17
CA GLU A 38 -8.09 9.80 10.74
C GLU A 38 -8.82 10.66 9.70
N ASN A 39 -8.23 10.81 8.52
CA ASN A 39 -8.74 11.60 7.39
C ASN A 39 -9.59 10.79 6.40
N ILE A 40 -9.84 9.50 6.66
CA ILE A 40 -10.67 8.64 5.82
C ILE A 40 -12.07 8.53 6.43
N SER A 41 -13.09 8.79 5.62
CA SER A 41 -14.49 8.65 6.06
C SER A 41 -14.79 7.20 6.49
N VAL A 42 -15.26 7.06 7.73
CA VAL A 42 -15.70 5.80 8.35
C VAL A 42 -16.83 5.15 7.55
N ILE A 43 -17.66 5.95 6.88
CA ILE A 43 -18.80 5.49 6.09
C ILE A 43 -18.35 5.04 4.69
N LEU A 44 -17.39 5.76 4.08
CA LEU A 44 -16.98 5.50 2.70
C LEU A 44 -16.10 4.25 2.56
N THR A 45 -15.46 3.83 3.64
CA THR A 45 -14.50 2.72 3.62
C THR A 45 -15.17 1.35 3.44
N PRO A 46 -16.21 1.00 4.22
CA PRO A 46 -16.99 -0.21 3.96
C PRO A 46 -17.66 -0.19 2.59
N LEU A 47 -18.14 0.97 2.14
CA LEU A 47 -18.78 1.13 0.84
C LEU A 47 -17.81 0.89 -0.32
N ARG A 48 -16.55 1.36 -0.23
CA ARG A 48 -15.49 1.06 -1.20
C ARG A 48 -15.14 -0.43 -1.24
N SER A 49 -15.06 -1.07 -0.07
CA SER A 49 -14.84 -2.53 0.01
C SER A 49 -15.98 -3.28 -0.69
N PHE A 50 -17.23 -2.94 -0.36
CA PHE A 50 -18.41 -3.52 -1.01
C PHE A 50 -18.43 -3.29 -2.52
N ALA A 51 -18.12 -2.07 -2.99
CA ALA A 51 -18.01 -1.77 -4.41
C ALA A 51 -16.96 -2.63 -5.11
N GLY A 52 -15.81 -2.86 -4.48
CA GLY A 52 -14.77 -3.76 -4.98
C GLY A 52 -15.25 -5.21 -5.12
N TRP A 53 -15.91 -5.74 -4.07
CA TRP A 53 -16.52 -7.08 -4.10
C TRP A 53 -17.63 -7.20 -5.15
N PHE A 54 -18.49 -6.18 -5.26
CA PHE A 54 -19.55 -6.14 -6.25
C PHE A 54 -18.99 -6.11 -7.67
N SER A 55 -17.97 -5.29 -7.96
CA SER A 55 -17.28 -5.29 -9.24
C SER A 55 -16.67 -6.65 -9.57
N LEU A 56 -16.09 -7.34 -8.59
CA LEU A 56 -15.50 -8.67 -8.79
C LEU A 56 -16.58 -9.70 -9.16
N ILE A 57 -17.70 -9.72 -8.42
CA ILE A 57 -18.84 -10.60 -8.69
C ILE A 57 -19.48 -10.27 -10.05
N PHE A 58 -19.62 -8.99 -10.38
CA PHE A 58 -20.17 -8.54 -11.65
C PHE A 58 -19.27 -8.94 -12.83
N CYS A 59 -17.96 -8.70 -12.74
CA CYS A 59 -16.99 -9.14 -13.75
C CYS A 59 -16.98 -10.67 -13.89
N ALA A 60 -17.00 -11.42 -12.77
CA ALA A 60 -17.10 -12.87 -12.79
C ALA A 60 -18.38 -13.33 -13.49
N SER A 61 -19.51 -12.66 -13.23
CA SER A 61 -20.80 -12.98 -13.85
C SER A 61 -20.80 -12.69 -15.35
N LEU A 62 -20.18 -11.60 -15.80
CA LEU A 62 -19.98 -11.30 -17.23
C LEU A 62 -19.08 -12.33 -17.92
N ILE A 63 -18.00 -12.76 -17.25
CA ILE A 63 -17.10 -13.81 -17.74
C ILE A 63 -17.86 -15.13 -17.85
N ILE A 64 -18.63 -15.53 -16.83
CA ILE A 64 -19.45 -16.74 -16.85
C ILE A 64 -20.53 -16.66 -17.94
N MET A 65 -21.16 -15.50 -18.15
CA MET A 65 -22.13 -15.31 -19.22
C MET A 65 -21.48 -15.38 -20.62
N GLY A 66 -20.28 -14.81 -20.77
CA GLY A 66 -19.50 -14.87 -22.02
C GLY A 66 -19.01 -16.29 -22.33
N LEU A 67 -18.48 -17.00 -21.34
CA LEU A 67 -18.07 -18.40 -21.43
C LEU A 67 -19.28 -19.33 -21.60
N GLY A 68 -20.41 -19.02 -20.96
CA GLY A 68 -21.67 -19.75 -21.07
C GLY A 68 -22.27 -19.69 -22.47
N LYS A 69 -22.16 -18.56 -23.17
CA LYS A 69 -22.51 -18.45 -24.61
C LYS A 69 -21.56 -19.24 -25.52
N MET A 70 -20.33 -19.49 -25.07
CA MET A 70 -19.35 -20.35 -25.77
C MET A 70 -19.42 -21.82 -25.34
N SER A 71 -20.20 -22.16 -24.31
CA SER A 71 -20.30 -23.51 -23.72
C SER A 71 -20.62 -24.60 -24.75
N SER A 72 -21.42 -24.32 -25.78
CA SER A 72 -21.73 -25.27 -26.84
C SER A 72 -20.56 -25.60 -27.78
N ARG A 73 -19.43 -24.89 -27.67
CA ARG A 73 -18.21 -25.08 -28.47
C ARG A 73 -16.98 -25.41 -27.62
N ILE A 74 -17.13 -25.53 -26.30
CA ILE A 74 -16.04 -25.80 -25.36
C ILE A 74 -15.90 -27.32 -25.24
N SER A 75 -14.78 -27.87 -25.74
CA SER A 75 -14.43 -29.27 -25.47
C SER A 75 -14.01 -29.46 -24.01
N ASP A 76 -14.18 -30.67 -23.47
CA ASP A 76 -13.79 -31.03 -22.09
C ASP A 76 -12.32 -30.67 -21.78
N LYS A 77 -11.44 -30.71 -22.80
CA LYS A 77 -10.02 -30.31 -22.69
C LYS A 77 -9.86 -28.82 -22.39
N TRP A 78 -10.73 -27.97 -22.94
CA TRP A 78 -10.69 -26.53 -22.74
C TRP A 78 -11.17 -26.14 -21.33
N PHE A 79 -12.22 -26.80 -20.83
CA PHE A 79 -12.73 -26.62 -19.47
C PHE A 79 -11.72 -27.01 -18.39
N LEU A 80 -10.93 -28.07 -18.60
CA LEU A 80 -9.84 -28.48 -17.70
C LEU A 80 -8.60 -27.57 -17.80
N SER A 81 -8.29 -27.07 -19.00
CA SER A 81 -7.10 -26.22 -19.23
C SER A 81 -7.18 -24.86 -18.52
N PHE A 82 -8.39 -24.33 -18.32
CA PHE A 82 -8.60 -23.02 -17.71
C PHE A 82 -8.23 -22.97 -16.21
N PRO A 83 -8.78 -23.81 -15.32
CA PRO A 83 -8.37 -23.84 -13.92
C PRO A 83 -6.92 -24.32 -13.76
N LEU A 84 -6.46 -25.29 -14.57
CA LEU A 84 -5.07 -25.77 -14.51
C LEU A 84 -4.05 -24.69 -14.89
N SER A 85 -4.36 -23.85 -15.89
CA SER A 85 -3.49 -22.72 -16.27
C SER A 85 -3.46 -21.65 -15.19
N ILE A 86 -4.59 -21.35 -14.53
CA ILE A 86 -4.61 -20.42 -13.40
C ILE A 86 -3.76 -20.96 -12.24
N ILE A 87 -3.90 -22.24 -11.89
CA ILE A 87 -3.08 -22.89 -10.85
C ILE A 87 -1.59 -22.84 -11.21
N ALA A 88 -1.24 -23.12 -12.47
CA ALA A 88 0.13 -23.04 -12.95
C ALA A 88 0.68 -21.60 -12.90
N ILE A 89 -0.10 -20.60 -13.29
CA ILE A 89 0.27 -19.18 -13.19
C ILE A 89 0.50 -18.79 -11.72
N VAL A 90 -0.40 -19.17 -10.81
CA VAL A 90 -0.26 -18.91 -9.38
C VAL A 90 0.98 -19.61 -8.80
N ALA A 91 1.22 -20.86 -9.18
CA ALA A 91 2.41 -21.61 -8.75
C ALA A 91 3.70 -20.97 -9.26
N VAL A 92 3.73 -20.52 -10.52
CA VAL A 92 4.87 -19.77 -11.08
C VAL A 92 5.05 -18.43 -10.39
N MET A 93 3.98 -17.67 -10.15
CA MET A 93 4.05 -16.42 -9.39
C MET A 93 4.57 -16.66 -7.97
N PHE A 94 4.11 -17.72 -7.29
CA PHE A 94 4.58 -18.08 -5.96
C PHE A 94 6.05 -18.49 -5.97
N ALA A 95 6.48 -19.31 -6.94
CA ALA A 95 7.88 -19.69 -7.12
C ALA A 95 8.77 -18.47 -7.44
N LEU A 96 8.30 -17.54 -8.27
CA LEU A 96 8.99 -16.29 -8.56
C LEU A 96 9.08 -15.38 -7.33
N LEU A 97 8.03 -15.30 -6.51
CA LEU A 97 8.06 -14.58 -5.24
C LEU A 97 8.91 -15.28 -4.18
N TRP A 98 9.04 -16.61 -4.24
CA TRP A 98 9.94 -17.35 -3.36
C TRP A 98 11.41 -17.11 -3.72
N LEU A 99 11.74 -17.22 -5.01
CA LEU A 99 13.09 -17.02 -5.54
C LEU A 99 13.50 -15.54 -5.54
N ARG A 100 12.53 -14.64 -5.76
CA ARG A 100 12.72 -13.20 -5.80
C ARG A 100 11.56 -12.50 -5.08
N PRO A 101 11.64 -12.35 -3.74
CA PRO A 101 10.56 -11.83 -2.90
C PRO A 101 10.12 -10.41 -3.20
N SER A 102 10.91 -9.67 -3.97
CA SER A 102 10.57 -8.35 -4.50
C SER A 102 9.85 -8.40 -5.84
N GLY A 103 9.57 -9.57 -6.42
CA GLY A 103 8.99 -9.69 -7.76
C GLY A 103 9.98 -9.32 -8.88
N ILE A 104 9.54 -9.53 -10.13
CA ILE A 104 10.26 -9.11 -11.34
C ILE A 104 10.07 -7.61 -11.63
N LEU A 105 8.91 -7.05 -11.29
CA LEU A 105 8.52 -5.67 -11.62
C LEU A 105 8.77 -4.66 -10.50
N LEU A 106 8.96 -5.11 -9.26
CA LEU A 106 9.32 -4.23 -8.16
C LEU A 106 10.81 -4.44 -7.89
N SER A 107 11.61 -3.39 -8.14
CA SER A 107 12.95 -3.34 -7.57
C SER A 107 12.84 -3.56 -6.06
N THR A 108 13.87 -4.10 -5.44
CA THR A 108 14.03 -4.45 -4.00
C THR A 108 13.78 -3.30 -2.99
N THR A 109 13.07 -2.26 -3.42
CA THR A 109 12.89 -0.94 -2.82
C THR A 109 11.92 -0.92 -1.63
N GLY A 110 11.24 -2.02 -1.30
CA GLY A 110 10.20 -2.05 -0.26
C GLY A 110 10.53 -2.76 1.06
N ARG A 111 11.57 -3.59 1.15
CA ARG A 111 11.87 -4.34 2.39
C ARG A 111 13.06 -3.77 3.15
N THR A 112 12.85 -3.47 4.43
CA THR A 112 13.90 -3.09 5.36
C THR A 112 14.77 -4.31 5.63
N THR A 113 16.06 -4.21 5.30
CA THR A 113 17.06 -5.20 5.65
C THR A 113 17.75 -4.79 6.95
N THR A 114 18.10 -5.79 7.76
CA THR A 114 18.98 -5.59 8.91
C THR A 114 20.38 -5.16 8.45
N LEU A 115 21.21 -4.67 9.36
CA LEU A 115 22.61 -4.29 9.08
C LEU A 115 23.43 -5.45 8.49
N ASP A 116 23.05 -6.69 8.82
CA ASP A 116 23.68 -7.92 8.32
C ASP A 116 23.07 -8.42 6.99
N GLY A 117 22.23 -7.61 6.33
CA GLY A 117 21.60 -7.96 5.05
C GLY A 117 20.44 -8.96 5.14
N LYS A 118 20.09 -9.45 6.34
CA LYS A 118 18.94 -10.34 6.52
C LYS A 118 17.62 -9.56 6.41
N TYR A 119 16.64 -10.15 5.74
CA TYR A 119 15.29 -9.57 5.62
C TYR A 119 14.55 -9.62 6.95
N ILE A 120 13.93 -8.51 7.34
CA ILE A 120 12.97 -8.44 8.45
C ILE A 120 11.64 -9.04 7.97
N ARG A 121 11.14 -10.08 8.66
CA ARG A 121 9.98 -10.88 8.23
C ARG A 121 8.74 -10.67 9.10
N SER A 122 8.87 -10.04 10.27
CA SER A 122 7.74 -9.78 11.17
C SER A 122 7.74 -8.35 11.76
N VAL A 123 6.57 -7.91 12.20
CA VAL A 123 6.41 -6.61 12.89
C VAL A 123 7.25 -6.58 14.17
N LYS A 124 7.32 -7.68 14.92
CA LYS A 124 8.14 -7.79 16.14
C LYS A 124 9.63 -7.61 15.87
N GLU A 125 10.13 -8.20 14.78
CA GLU A 125 11.52 -7.98 14.33
C GLU A 125 11.76 -6.55 13.85
N LEU A 126 10.78 -5.93 13.20
CA LEU A 126 10.85 -4.53 12.78
C LEU A 126 10.91 -3.60 14.00
N THR A 127 10.06 -3.80 15.01
CA THR A 127 10.04 -3.04 16.26
C THR A 127 11.36 -3.21 17.02
N ALA A 128 11.86 -4.43 17.17
CA ALA A 128 13.14 -4.69 17.81
C ALA A 128 14.33 -4.08 17.04
N PHE A 129 14.28 -4.08 15.70
CA PHE A 129 15.27 -3.39 14.88
C PHE A 129 15.16 -1.87 15.02
N LEU A 130 13.96 -1.33 15.13
CA LEU A 130 13.65 0.09 15.34
C LEU A 130 14.09 0.61 16.72
N GLU A 131 14.00 -0.20 17.76
CA GLU A 131 14.42 0.14 19.12
C GLU A 131 15.94 0.17 19.31
N LYS A 132 16.70 -0.57 18.48
CA LYS A 132 18.16 -0.54 18.56
C LYS A 132 18.71 0.83 18.13
N PRO A 133 19.54 1.50 18.94
CA PRO A 133 20.21 2.73 18.53
C PRO A 133 21.10 2.44 17.31
N ALA A 134 21.12 3.36 16.34
CA ALA A 134 21.96 3.22 15.15
C ALA A 134 23.44 3.29 15.57
N SER A 135 24.10 2.13 15.66
CA SER A 135 25.51 2.05 16.02
C SER A 135 26.36 2.62 14.89
N GLY A 136 27.09 3.72 15.17
CA GLY A 136 28.21 4.17 14.34
C GLY A 136 27.94 5.34 13.38
N ILE A 137 26.71 5.84 13.26
CA ILE A 137 26.43 7.00 12.40
C ILE A 137 26.45 8.26 13.25
N LYS A 138 27.61 8.92 13.28
CA LYS A 138 27.70 10.28 13.83
C LYS A 138 26.80 11.17 12.98
N ALA A 139 25.74 11.73 13.58
CA ALA A 139 24.95 12.79 12.96
C ALA A 139 25.90 13.88 12.44
N LYS A 140 25.61 14.48 11.28
CA LYS A 140 26.48 15.52 10.73
C LYS A 140 26.68 16.63 11.77
N PRO A 141 27.88 17.23 11.87
CA PRO A 141 28.15 18.29 12.83
C PRO A 141 27.12 19.41 12.67
N VAL A 142 26.43 19.72 13.76
CA VAL A 142 25.47 20.82 13.79
C VAL A 142 26.24 22.14 13.83
N PRO A 143 25.98 23.09 12.92
CA PRO A 143 26.59 24.41 12.98
C PRO A 143 26.32 25.08 14.33
N ALA A 144 27.31 25.80 14.86
CA ALA A 144 27.12 26.58 16.08
C ALA A 144 25.99 27.62 15.86
N GLY A 145 25.00 27.64 16.76
CA GLY A 145 23.85 28.53 16.65
C GLY A 145 22.75 28.08 15.67
N PHE A 146 22.75 26.81 15.23
CA PHE A 146 21.69 26.31 14.36
C PHE A 146 20.30 26.38 15.02
N ASP A 147 19.37 27.07 14.37
CA ASP A 147 18.00 27.22 14.84
C ASP A 147 17.15 25.99 14.47
N PHE A 148 17.04 25.06 15.42
CA PHE A 148 16.19 23.88 15.29
C PHE A 148 14.70 24.20 15.19
N ALA A 149 14.23 25.33 15.73
CA ALA A 149 12.82 25.70 15.66
C ALA A 149 12.47 26.19 14.26
N ALA A 150 13.30 27.07 13.68
CA ALA A 150 13.15 27.47 12.27
C ALA A 150 13.26 26.27 11.32
N ALA A 151 14.21 25.36 11.58
CA ALA A 151 14.38 24.16 10.76
C ALA A 151 13.19 23.19 10.89
N LYS A 152 12.56 23.08 12.07
CA LYS A 152 11.31 22.34 12.24
C LYS A 152 10.19 22.95 11.39
N THR A 153 9.97 24.25 11.49
CA THR A 153 8.93 24.96 10.72
C THR A 153 9.14 24.79 9.21
N LEU A 154 10.39 24.90 8.75
CA LEU A 154 10.75 24.63 7.36
C LEU A 154 10.45 23.18 6.95
N THR A 155 10.85 22.21 7.77
CA THR A 155 10.61 20.78 7.52
C THR A 155 9.12 20.50 7.45
N ASP A 156 8.33 21.02 8.39
CA ASP A 156 6.88 20.85 8.40
C ASP A 156 6.24 21.48 7.14
N GLY A 157 6.69 22.68 6.74
CA GLY A 157 6.18 23.39 5.57
C GLY A 157 6.58 22.78 4.22
N ARG A 158 7.70 22.04 4.14
CA ARG A 158 8.17 21.39 2.90
C ARG A 158 7.74 19.92 2.82
N CYS A 159 7.94 19.15 3.88
CA CYS A 159 7.77 17.71 3.88
C CYS A 159 6.31 17.25 4.04
N ASN A 160 5.37 18.16 4.33
CA ASN A 160 3.94 17.84 4.36
C ASN A 160 3.17 18.28 3.10
N LYS A 161 3.83 18.86 2.09
CA LYS A 161 3.13 19.36 0.88
C LYS A 161 2.55 18.25 0.00
N CYS A 162 3.29 17.16 -0.19
CA CYS A 162 2.89 16.08 -1.11
C CYS A 162 2.22 14.91 -0.38
N HIS A 163 2.65 14.63 0.85
CA HIS A 163 2.10 13.64 1.76
C HIS A 163 2.53 14.03 3.18
N THR A 164 1.88 13.53 4.23
CA THR A 164 2.30 13.87 5.60
C THR A 164 3.64 13.22 5.92
N LEU A 165 4.49 13.90 6.69
CA LEU A 165 5.76 13.35 7.17
C LEU A 165 5.52 12.15 8.12
N SER A 166 4.40 12.16 8.85
CA SER A 166 3.97 11.05 9.71
C SER A 166 3.70 9.76 8.92
N SER A 167 3.08 9.86 7.73
CA SER A 167 2.76 8.68 6.91
C SER A 167 3.98 7.90 6.43
N VAL A 168 5.15 8.54 6.41
CA VAL A 168 6.42 7.96 5.96
C VAL A 168 7.44 7.81 7.08
N GLN A 169 7.07 8.04 8.34
CA GLN A 169 8.00 8.11 9.48
C GLN A 169 8.76 6.80 9.69
N ASP A 170 8.10 5.65 9.58
CA ASP A 170 8.73 4.33 9.75
C ASP A 170 9.75 4.05 8.65
N ALA A 171 9.36 4.32 7.39
CA ALA A 171 10.25 4.20 6.25
C ALA A 171 11.44 5.17 6.36
N PHE A 172 11.18 6.41 6.81
CA PHE A 172 12.22 7.41 7.03
C PHE A 172 13.27 6.92 8.04
N ARG A 173 12.82 6.52 9.22
CA ARG A 173 13.69 6.11 10.33
C ARG A 173 14.48 4.86 9.99
N THR A 174 13.83 3.83 9.45
CA THR A 174 14.49 2.54 9.15
C THR A 174 15.43 2.61 7.96
N LYS A 175 15.00 3.23 6.86
CA LYS A 175 15.69 3.13 5.56
C LYS A 175 16.70 4.24 5.31
N TYR A 176 16.53 5.39 5.96
CA TYR A 176 17.37 6.56 5.69
C TYR A 176 18.08 7.05 6.94
N LYS A 177 17.38 7.23 8.07
CA LYS A 177 18.03 7.72 9.30
C LYS A 177 19.04 6.73 9.87
N LYS A 178 18.61 5.48 10.10
CA LYS A 178 19.50 4.43 10.65
C LYS A 178 20.64 4.03 9.73
N THR A 179 20.54 4.31 8.45
CA THR A 179 21.59 4.00 7.46
C THR A 179 22.43 5.22 7.08
N GLY A 180 22.19 6.39 7.69
CA GLY A 180 22.96 7.62 7.41
C GLY A 180 22.74 8.17 6.00
N LYS A 181 21.56 7.94 5.43
CA LYS A 181 21.17 8.33 4.06
C LYS A 181 20.05 9.40 4.08
N VAL A 182 20.03 10.24 5.11
CA VAL A 182 19.01 11.30 5.25
C VAL A 182 19.17 12.34 4.13
N ASP A 183 20.41 12.69 3.79
CA ASP A 183 20.71 13.56 2.65
C ASP A 183 20.24 12.98 1.31
N VAL A 184 20.41 11.68 1.07
CA VAL A 184 19.96 11.01 -0.15
C VAL A 184 18.44 11.16 -0.33
N VAL A 185 17.65 10.95 0.73
CA VAL A 185 16.19 11.07 0.62
C VAL A 185 15.74 12.51 0.51
N VAL A 186 16.36 13.45 1.24
CA VAL A 186 16.01 14.87 1.15
C VAL A 186 16.36 15.42 -0.24
N ASN A 187 17.53 15.10 -0.78
CA ASN A 187 17.93 15.50 -2.13
C ASN A 187 17.01 14.88 -3.20
N ARG A 188 16.55 13.64 -3.01
CA ARG A 188 15.54 13.04 -3.89
C ARG A 188 14.23 13.83 -3.84
N MET A 189 13.76 14.20 -2.66
CA MET A 189 12.53 15.00 -2.52
C MET A 189 12.72 16.40 -3.11
N GLN A 190 13.91 16.98 -3.01
CA GLN A 190 14.27 18.23 -3.65
C GLN A 190 14.10 18.17 -5.17
N THR A 191 14.56 17.09 -5.81
CA THR A 191 14.47 16.92 -7.27
C THR A 191 13.05 16.65 -7.80
N ASN A 192 12.07 16.38 -6.92
CA ASN A 192 10.69 16.17 -7.35
C ASN A 192 10.06 17.47 -7.86
N ALA A 193 9.32 17.38 -8.96
CA ALA A 193 8.57 18.52 -9.50
C ALA A 193 7.60 19.07 -8.45
N GLY A 194 7.62 20.39 -8.24
CA GLY A 194 6.76 21.07 -7.26
C GLY A 194 7.21 20.97 -5.79
N SER A 195 8.38 20.37 -5.50
CA SER A 195 8.91 20.34 -4.13
C SER A 195 9.16 21.75 -3.56
N GLY A 196 9.69 22.63 -4.42
CA GLY A 196 10.09 23.99 -4.06
C GLY A 196 11.15 24.04 -2.95
N ILE A 197 11.91 22.96 -2.73
CA ILE A 197 12.99 22.90 -1.74
C ILE A 197 14.26 23.45 -2.40
N THR A 198 14.86 24.48 -1.81
CA THR A 198 16.16 25.00 -2.29
C THR A 198 17.32 24.15 -1.77
N PRO A 199 18.52 24.21 -2.40
CA PRO A 199 19.70 23.49 -1.90
C PRO A 199 20.08 23.83 -0.46
N ASP A 200 19.85 25.07 -0.02
CA ASP A 200 20.17 25.49 1.35
C ASP A 200 19.10 25.07 2.35
N GLU A 201 17.82 25.09 1.96
CA GLU A 201 16.74 24.51 2.74
C GLU A 201 16.95 23.01 2.95
N ALA A 202 17.40 22.29 1.91
CA ALA A 202 17.70 20.86 1.98
C ALA A 202 18.75 20.56 3.07
N LYS A 203 19.82 21.38 3.18
CA LYS A 203 20.83 21.23 4.24
C LYS A 203 20.22 21.37 5.64
N SER A 204 19.39 22.38 5.85
CA SER A 204 18.71 22.62 7.14
C SER A 204 17.74 21.50 7.50
N ILE A 205 16.99 20.99 6.52
CA ILE A 205 16.07 19.85 6.69
C ILE A 205 16.85 18.58 7.07
N VAL A 206 17.98 18.30 6.40
CA VAL A 206 18.84 17.16 6.75
C VAL A 206 19.33 17.25 8.19
N ILE A 207 19.86 18.41 8.61
CA ILE A 207 20.35 18.62 9.97
C ILE A 207 19.23 18.40 11.00
N TYR A 208 18.03 18.93 10.75
CA TYR A 208 16.88 18.73 11.62
C TYR A 208 16.46 17.25 11.70
N LEU A 209 16.32 16.58 10.56
CA LEU A 209 15.86 15.19 10.49
C LEU A 209 16.87 14.20 11.12
N GLU A 210 18.17 14.46 10.98
CA GLU A 210 19.21 13.65 11.63
C GLU A 210 19.18 13.81 13.16
N ASN A 211 18.99 15.04 13.66
CA ASN A 211 19.21 15.35 15.08
C ASN A 211 17.94 15.41 15.95
N LYS A 212 16.76 15.68 15.38
CA LYS A 212 15.53 15.97 16.15
C LYS A 212 14.29 15.14 15.79
N PHE A 213 14.28 14.41 14.67
CA PHE A 213 13.11 13.65 14.18
C PHE A 213 13.24 12.12 14.30
#